data_AF-A0A3P6CJV7-F1
#
_entry.id   AF-A0A3P6CJV7-F1
#
_cell.length_a   1.000
_cell.length_b   1.000
_cell.length_c   1.000
_cell.angle_alpha   90.00
_cell.angle_beta   90.00
_cell.angle_gamma   90.00
#
_symmetry.space_group_name_H-M   'P 1'
#
loop_
_entity.id
_entity.type
_entity.pdbx_description
1 polymer ?
#
loop_
_entity_poly.entity_id
_entity_poly.type
_entity_poly.pdbx_seq_one_letter_code
_entity_poly.pdbx_strand_id
1 'polypeptide(L)'
;MRAWAIQQSCLFCGERDETREHLFFACPYTYIVWNKLAGCLCNGSTDPDWALTLQYVTRNTLQGMDKILIKMLFQTCIYYLWKERNERRHQKGFCSMDQTIRLIDKALRNRISSLRYKGDHKLAGIMQRWFEVFTHT
;
A
#
# COMPACT_ATOMS: atom_id res chain seq x y z
N MET A 1 -17.23 -6.49 -14.68
CA MET A 1 -18.46 -5.68 -14.84
C MET A 1 -18.07 -4.24 -15.19
N ARG A 2 -18.14 -3.87 -16.47
CA ARG A 2 -18.05 -2.49 -16.98
C ARG A 2 -19.45 -2.10 -17.43
N ALA A 3 -20.30 -1.61 -16.54
CA ALA A 3 -21.71 -1.36 -16.86
C ALA A 3 -21.98 0.06 -17.40
N TRP A 4 -21.02 0.99 -17.31
CA TRP A 4 -21.21 2.39 -17.69
C TRP A 4 -19.96 2.81 -18.46
N ALA A 5 -20.07 2.92 -19.79
CA ALA A 5 -18.98 3.15 -20.75
C ALA A 5 -18.37 4.57 -20.67
N ILE A 6 -18.06 5.03 -19.46
CA ILE A 6 -17.30 6.26 -19.23
C ILE A 6 -15.83 5.84 -19.12
N GLN A 7 -15.05 6.14 -20.15
CA GLN A 7 -13.60 6.03 -20.10
C GLN A 7 -13.11 7.05 -19.05
N GLN A 8 -12.70 6.58 -17.88
CA GLN A 8 -12.18 7.43 -16.81
C GLN A 8 -10.68 7.44 -16.91
N SER A 9 -10.12 8.62 -17.22
CA SER A 9 -8.69 8.84 -17.09
C SER A 9 -8.28 8.68 -15.63
N CYS A 10 -7.10 8.10 -15.40
CA CYS A 10 -6.51 7.96 -14.10
C CYS A 10 -6.32 9.33 -13.43
N LEU A 11 -6.92 9.55 -12.27
CA LEU A 11 -6.84 10.83 -11.54
C LEU A 11 -5.46 11.09 -10.91
N PHE A 12 -4.53 10.14 -11.05
CA PHE A 12 -3.16 10.25 -10.59
C PHE A 12 -2.19 10.72 -11.66
N CYS A 13 -2.21 10.09 -12.85
CA CYS A 13 -1.26 10.36 -13.93
C CYS A 13 -1.89 10.86 -15.23
N GLY A 14 -3.23 10.89 -15.35
CA GLY A 14 -3.95 11.33 -16.54
C GLY A 14 -4.05 10.28 -17.67
N GLU A 15 -3.56 9.07 -17.47
CA GLU A 15 -3.63 7.99 -18.47
C GLU A 15 -5.09 7.58 -18.74
N ARG A 16 -5.43 7.27 -19.99
CA ARG A 16 -6.84 7.21 -20.45
C ARG A 16 -7.66 6.07 -19.83
N ASP A 17 -7.03 4.93 -19.54
CA ASP A 17 -7.71 3.73 -19.09
C ASP A 17 -7.36 3.40 -17.63
N GLU A 18 -8.11 3.98 -16.69
CA GLU A 18 -8.01 3.61 -15.28
C GLU A 18 -8.62 2.21 -15.05
N THR A 19 -7.76 1.18 -15.09
CA THR A 19 -8.08 -0.18 -14.65
C THR A 19 -7.72 -0.39 -13.18
N ARG A 20 -8.08 -1.54 -12.59
CA ARG A 20 -7.65 -1.90 -11.22
C ARG A 20 -6.13 -1.99 -11.14
N GLU A 21 -5.55 -2.65 -12.13
CA GLU A 21 -4.11 -2.91 -12.25
C GLU A 21 -3.36 -1.57 -12.32
N HIS A 22 -3.83 -0.67 -13.19
CA HIS A 22 -3.32 0.69 -13.30
C HIS A 22 -3.50 1.47 -12.00
N LEU A 23 -4.71 1.46 -11.42
CA LEU A 23 -5.03 2.24 -10.23
C LEU A 23 -4.15 1.90 -9.02
N PHE A 24 -3.79 0.64 -8.81
CA PHE A 24 -3.07 0.24 -7.60
C PHE A 24 -1.56 0.15 -7.77
N PHE A 25 -1.05 -0.44 -8.86
CA PHE A 25 0.38 -0.74 -8.95
C PHE A 25 1.05 -0.33 -10.27
N ALA A 26 0.31 -0.17 -11.37
CA ALA A 26 0.91 0.22 -12.64
C ALA A 26 0.88 1.74 -12.91
N CYS A 27 0.09 2.54 -12.19
CA CYS A 27 0.18 4.00 -12.27
C CYS A 27 1.50 4.49 -11.62
N PRO A 28 2.28 5.38 -12.26
CA PRO A 28 3.54 5.85 -11.71
C PRO A 28 3.44 6.42 -10.28
N TYR A 29 2.36 7.17 -10.00
CA TYR A 29 2.11 7.72 -8.67
C TYR A 29 1.95 6.61 -7.62
N THR A 30 1.08 5.64 -7.88
CA THR A 30 0.77 4.58 -6.90
C THR A 30 1.88 3.53 -6.82
N TYR A 31 2.58 3.28 -7.93
CA TYR A 31 3.78 2.46 -7.96
C TYR A 31 4.87 3.03 -7.05
N ILE A 32 5.17 4.33 -7.15
CA ILE A 32 6.17 4.97 -6.29
C ILE A 32 5.77 4.85 -4.81
N VAL A 33 4.50 5.11 -4.48
CA VAL A 33 3.98 4.95 -3.12
C VAL A 33 4.15 3.51 -2.62
N TRP A 34 3.73 2.53 -3.41
CA TRP A 34 3.85 1.11 -3.07
C TRP A 34 5.30 0.68 -2.93
N ASN A 35 6.16 1.02 -3.90
CA ASN A 35 7.56 0.63 -3.90
C ASN A 35 8.32 1.23 -2.71
N LYS A 36 8.04 2.48 -2.34
CA LYS A 36 8.64 3.10 -1.15
C LYS A 36 8.21 2.42 0.16
N LEU A 37 6.95 2.00 0.26
CA LEU A 37 6.43 1.39 1.47
C LEU A 37 6.78 -0.10 1.59
N ALA A 38 6.68 -0.86 0.51
CA ALA A 38 6.82 -2.31 0.50
C ALA A 38 8.22 -2.78 0.08
N GLY A 39 9.03 -1.93 -0.56
CA GLY A 39 10.36 -2.29 -1.03
C GLY A 39 11.27 -2.82 0.09
N CYS A 40 11.15 -2.30 1.32
CA CYS A 40 11.90 -2.79 2.47
C CYS A 40 11.55 -4.23 2.87
N LEU A 41 10.34 -4.70 2.55
CA LEU A 41 9.88 -6.07 2.80
C LEU A 41 10.05 -6.97 1.57
N CYS A 42 10.29 -6.40 0.39
CA CYS A 42 10.38 -7.09 -0.90
C CYS A 42 11.81 -7.11 -1.49
N ASN A 43 12.84 -7.15 -0.63
CA ASN A 43 14.24 -7.19 -1.07
C ASN A 43 14.66 -6.01 -1.99
N GLY A 44 14.06 -4.84 -1.80
CA GLY A 44 14.45 -3.61 -2.49
C GLY A 44 13.72 -3.32 -3.80
N SER A 45 12.85 -4.20 -4.30
CA SER A 45 12.04 -3.92 -5.49
C SER A 45 10.64 -4.52 -5.41
N THR A 46 9.67 -3.84 -6.01
CA THR A 46 8.29 -4.30 -6.14
C THR A 46 7.90 -4.43 -7.61
N ASP A 47 6.84 -5.17 -7.89
CA ASP A 47 6.35 -5.37 -9.25
C ASP A 47 5.12 -4.49 -9.51
N PRO A 48 5.03 -3.76 -10.65
CA PRO A 48 3.85 -2.99 -10.99
C PRO A 48 2.64 -3.87 -11.40
N ASP A 49 2.84 -5.16 -11.67
CA ASP A 49 1.77 -6.09 -12.00
C ASP A 49 0.96 -6.49 -10.76
N TRP A 50 -0.36 -6.41 -10.90
CA TRP A 50 -1.29 -6.75 -9.83
C TRP A 50 -1.23 -8.22 -9.44
N ALA A 51 -1.17 -9.14 -10.41
CA ALA A 51 -1.20 -10.56 -10.15
C ALA A 51 0.10 -11.02 -9.48
N LEU A 52 1.25 -10.52 -9.92
CA LEU A 52 2.56 -10.78 -9.32
C LEU A 52 2.63 -10.20 -7.90
N THR A 53 2.17 -8.97 -7.68
CA THR A 53 2.11 -8.38 -6.34
C THR A 53 1.20 -9.18 -5.41
N LEU A 54 0.00 -9.56 -5.87
CA LEU A 54 -0.92 -10.36 -5.07
C LEU A 54 -0.36 -11.76 -4.79
N GLN A 55 0.28 -12.39 -5.77
CA GLN A 55 0.97 -13.66 -5.60
C GLN A 55 2.08 -13.54 -4.56
N TYR A 56 2.88 -12.47 -4.61
CA TYR A 56 3.91 -12.21 -3.61
C TYR A 56 3.30 -12.06 -2.22
N VAL A 57 2.31 -11.19 -2.03
CA VAL A 57 1.67 -10.95 -0.73
C VAL A 57 1.05 -12.22 -0.13
N THR A 58 0.56 -13.13 -0.98
CA THR A 58 -0.11 -14.37 -0.54
C THR A 58 0.83 -15.56 -0.38
N ARG A 59 1.81 -15.73 -1.27
CA ARG A 59 2.65 -16.94 -1.41
C ARG A 59 4.14 -16.69 -1.16
N ASN A 60 4.55 -15.53 -0.64
CA ASN A 60 5.94 -15.31 -0.25
C ASN A 60 6.44 -16.32 0.80
N THR A 61 7.76 -16.44 0.84
CA THR A 61 8.52 -17.24 1.81
C THR A 61 8.88 -16.46 3.08
N LEU A 62 8.39 -15.21 3.23
CA LEU A 62 8.61 -14.42 4.45
C LEU A 62 8.05 -15.18 5.66
N GLN A 63 8.66 -14.95 6.81
CA GLN A 63 8.31 -15.62 8.06
C GLN A 63 7.97 -14.60 9.15
N GLY A 64 7.28 -15.08 10.18
CA GLY A 64 7.00 -14.29 11.38
C GLY A 64 6.30 -12.96 11.09
N MET A 65 6.88 -11.88 11.61
CA MET A 65 6.30 -10.53 11.56
C MET A 65 6.29 -9.95 10.14
N ASP A 66 7.31 -10.21 9.32
CA ASP A 66 7.42 -9.64 7.96
C ASP A 66 6.27 -10.12 7.06
N LYS A 67 5.88 -11.40 7.19
CA LYS A 67 4.71 -11.97 6.50
C LYS A 67 3.39 -11.31 6.91
N ILE A 68 3.28 -10.88 8.16
CA ILE A 68 2.09 -10.18 8.66
C ILE A 68 2.12 -8.71 8.21
N LEU A 69 3.27 -8.06 8.34
CA LEU A 69 3.49 -6.67 7.94
C LEU A 69 3.17 -6.45 6.47
N ILE A 70 3.67 -7.28 5.55
CA ILE A 70 3.40 -7.12 4.12
C ILE A 70 1.91 -7.22 3.80
N LYS A 71 1.16 -8.09 4.50
CA LYS A 71 -0.29 -8.24 4.32
C LYS A 71 -1.05 -7.03 4.88
N MET A 72 -0.68 -6.57 6.08
CA MET A 72 -1.27 -5.38 6.68
C MET A 72 -1.00 -4.13 5.84
N LEU A 73 0.23 -4.01 5.35
CA LEU A 73 0.64 -2.92 4.47
C LEU A 73 -0.13 -2.96 3.16
N PHE A 74 -0.20 -4.12 2.48
CA PHE A 74 -0.98 -4.28 1.26
C PHE A 74 -2.44 -3.83 1.44
N GLN A 75 -3.12 -4.32 2.48
CA GLN A 75 -4.50 -3.92 2.78
C GLN A 75 -4.64 -2.42 3.03
N THR A 76 -3.70 -1.84 3.79
CA THR A 76 -3.70 -0.41 4.11
C THR A 76 -3.45 0.43 2.85
N CYS A 77 -2.50 0.06 2.01
CA CYS A 77 -2.20 0.73 0.73
C CYS A 77 -3.43 0.73 -0.18
N ILE A 78 -4.06 -0.43 -0.41
CA ILE A 78 -5.27 -0.53 -1.25
C ILE A 78 -6.36 0.43 -0.76
N TYR A 79 -6.62 0.44 0.55
CA TYR A 79 -7.64 1.31 1.12
C TYR A 79 -7.32 2.81 0.92
N TYR A 80 -6.10 3.24 1.26
CA TYR A 80 -5.75 4.66 1.23
C TYR A 80 -5.55 5.19 -0.20
N LEU A 81 -5.04 4.38 -1.13
CA LEU A 81 -4.97 4.74 -2.54
C LEU A 81 -6.38 4.90 -3.15
N TRP A 82 -7.29 3.98 -2.83
CA TRP A 82 -8.69 4.10 -3.23
C TRP A 82 -9.36 5.34 -2.63
N LYS A 83 -9.10 5.61 -1.35
CA LYS A 83 -9.59 6.81 -0.66
C LYS A 83 -9.10 8.10 -1.34
N GLU A 84 -7.80 8.22 -1.58
CA GLU A 84 -7.20 9.38 -2.25
C GLU A 84 -7.80 9.59 -3.65
N ARG A 85 -7.95 8.52 -4.44
CA ARG A 85 -8.60 8.60 -5.76
C ARG A 85 -10.02 9.15 -5.66
N ASN A 86 -10.78 8.71 -4.67
CA ASN A 86 -12.14 9.21 -4.46
C ASN A 86 -12.15 10.67 -3.97
N GLU A 87 -11.20 11.08 -3.13
CA GLU A 87 -11.05 12.48 -2.71
C GLU A 87 -10.75 13.39 -3.90
N ARG A 88 -9.86 12.98 -4.81
CA ARG A 88 -9.60 13.68 -6.08
C ARG A 88 -10.85 13.77 -6.95
N ARG A 89 -11.58 12.67 -7.10
CA ARG A 89 -12.82 12.61 -7.89
C ARG A 89 -13.87 13.60 -7.39
N HIS A 90 -13.95 13.79 -6.08
CA HIS A 90 -14.88 14.71 -5.44
C HIS A 90 -14.27 16.10 -5.17
N GLN A 91 -13.15 16.43 -5.81
CA GLN A 91 -12.49 17.73 -5.75
C GLN A 91 -12.15 18.18 -4.31
N LYS A 92 -11.87 17.23 -3.42
CA LYS A 92 -11.52 17.48 -2.01
C LYS A 92 -10.04 17.80 -1.79
N GLY A 93 -9.25 17.80 -2.85
CA GLY A 93 -7.81 18.08 -2.83
C GLY A 93 -6.98 16.95 -3.43
N PHE A 94 -5.68 17.17 -3.50
CA PHE A 94 -4.69 16.23 -4.02
C PHE A 94 -3.56 16.09 -3.00
N CYS A 95 -3.21 14.85 -2.64
CA CYS A 95 -2.03 14.57 -1.84
C CYS A 95 -0.83 14.26 -2.76
N SER A 96 0.35 14.77 -2.41
CA SER A 96 1.61 14.33 -3.02
C SER A 96 1.92 12.87 -2.67
N MET A 97 2.82 12.23 -3.43
CA MET A 97 3.27 10.87 -3.14
C MET A 97 3.81 10.75 -1.71
N ASP A 98 4.61 11.72 -1.25
CA ASP A 98 5.16 11.73 0.10
C ASP A 98 4.10 11.91 1.19
N GLN A 99 3.07 12.72 0.93
CA GLN A 99 1.94 12.87 1.85
C GLN A 99 1.19 11.53 1.98
N THR A 100 0.94 10.85 0.86
CA THR A 100 0.26 9.56 0.84
C THR A 100 1.09 8.47 1.54
N ILE A 101 2.41 8.42 1.32
CA ILE A 101 3.33 7.51 2.03
C ILE A 101 3.23 7.74 3.54
N ARG A 102 3.33 9.00 4.01
CA ARG A 102 3.22 9.33 5.44
C ARG A 102 1.87 8.96 6.03
N LEU A 103 0.78 9.16 5.28
CA LEU A 103 -0.56 8.79 5.72
C LEU A 103 -0.70 7.28 5.89
N ILE A 104 -0.19 6.48 4.94
CA ILE A 104 -0.24 5.02 5.01
C ILE A 104 0.63 4.49 6.14
N ASP A 105 1.87 4.98 6.28
CA ASP A 105 2.77 4.61 7.38
C ASP A 105 2.10 4.87 8.75
N LYS A 106 1.54 6.08 8.94
CA LYS A 106 0.80 6.43 10.16
C LYS A 106 -0.40 5.50 10.37
N ALA A 107 -1.16 5.19 9.32
CA ALA A 107 -2.32 4.31 9.41
C ALA A 107 -1.94 2.88 9.79
N LEU A 108 -0.85 2.35 9.22
CA LEU A 108 -0.31 1.04 9.55
C LEU A 108 0.13 0.99 11.02
N ARG A 109 0.88 1.99 11.49
CA ARG A 109 1.29 2.11 12.90
C ARG A 109 0.10 2.18 13.85
N ASN A 110 -0.89 3.00 13.52
CA ASN A 110 -2.13 3.09 14.31
C ASN A 110 -2.86 1.74 14.37
N ARG A 111 -2.90 1.01 13.23
CA ARG A 111 -3.49 -0.33 13.17
C ARG A 111 -2.70 -1.33 14.01
N ILE A 112 -1.37 -1.26 14.02
CA ILE A 112 -0.54 -2.10 14.88
C ILE A 112 -0.81 -1.78 16.36
N SER A 113 -0.78 -0.50 16.74
CA SER A 113 -1.04 -0.06 18.12
C SER A 113 -2.42 -0.49 18.63
N SER A 114 -3.45 -0.46 17.77
CA SER A 114 -4.81 -0.81 18.17
C SER A 114 -5.00 -2.30 18.46
N LEU A 115 -4.10 -3.18 18.00
CA LEU A 115 -4.17 -4.62 18.27
C LEU A 115 -3.82 -4.97 19.72
N ARG A 116 -3.14 -4.06 20.45
CA ARG A 116 -2.86 -4.19 21.90
C ARG A 116 -2.30 -5.56 22.30
N TYR A 117 -1.31 -6.05 21.54
CA TYR A 117 -0.64 -7.31 21.88
C TYR A 117 -0.02 -7.24 23.28
N LYS A 118 -0.27 -8.28 24.09
CA LYS A 118 0.39 -8.44 25.40
C LYS A 118 1.87 -8.78 25.21
N GLY A 119 2.70 -8.52 26.23
CA GLY A 119 4.17 -8.67 26.13
C GLY A 119 4.65 -10.09 25.82
N ASP A 120 3.88 -11.11 26.18
CA ASP A 120 4.12 -12.53 25.88
C ASP A 120 3.65 -12.96 24.48
N HIS A 121 2.94 -12.08 23.76
CA HIS A 121 2.40 -12.40 22.45
C HIS A 121 3.50 -12.40 21.38
N LYS A 122 3.49 -13.42 20.50
CA LYS A 122 4.49 -13.59 19.42
C LYS A 122 4.60 -12.40 18.46
N LEU A 123 3.57 -11.57 18.37
CA LEU A 123 3.52 -10.37 17.51
C LEU A 123 3.65 -9.05 18.28
N ALA A 124 3.99 -9.07 19.58
CA ALA A 124 4.20 -7.84 20.36
C ALA A 124 5.32 -6.96 19.77
N GLY A 125 6.29 -7.57 19.09
CA GLY A 125 7.41 -6.89 18.42
C GLY A 125 7.10 -6.27 17.05
N ILE A 126 5.86 -6.36 16.54
CA ILE A 126 5.57 -6.01 15.15
C ILE A 126 5.77 -4.51 14.85
N MET A 127 5.56 -3.65 15.85
CA MET A 127 5.82 -2.21 15.73
C MET A 127 7.31 -1.94 15.61
N GLN A 128 8.14 -2.53 16.49
CA GLN A 128 9.58 -2.42 16.44
C GLN A 128 10.10 -2.92 15.09
N ARG A 129 9.60 -4.07 14.63
CA ARG A 129 9.97 -4.62 13.33
C ARG A 129 9.64 -3.69 12.18
N TRP A 130 8.46 -3.03 12.19
CA TRP A 130 8.12 -2.03 11.19
C TRP A 130 9.09 -0.84 11.17
N PHE A 131 9.49 -0.36 12.34
CA PHE A 131 10.51 0.68 12.44
C PHE A 131 11.84 0.23 11.83
N GLU A 132 12.36 -0.94 12.21
CA GLU A 132 13.62 -1.47 11.68
C GLU A 132 13.66 -1.50 10.15
N VAL A 133 12.58 -1.95 9.51
CA VAL A 133 12.56 -2.09 8.04
C VAL A 133 12.26 -0.78 7.32
N PHE A 134 11.47 0.12 7.91
CA PHE A 134 11.00 1.34 7.23
C PHE A 134 11.86 2.59 7.52
N THR A 135 12.72 2.60 8.56
CA THR A 135 13.56 3.78 8.90
C THR A 135 14.93 3.85 8.21
N HIS A 136 15.26 2.90 7.33
CA HIS A 136 16.56 2.86 6.61
C HIS A 136 16.52 3.41 5.17
N THR A 137 15.58 4.31 4.85
CA THR A 137 15.52 5.00 3.53
C THR A 137 15.25 6.48 3.66
#